data_AF-A0A524M157-F1
#
_entry.id   AF-A0A524M157-F1
#
_cell.length_a   1.000
_cell.length_b   1.000
_cell.length_c   1.000
_cell.angle_alpha   90.00
_cell.angle_beta   90.00
_cell.angle_gamma   90.00
#
_symmetry.space_group_name_H-M   'P 1'
#
loop_
_entity.id
_entity.type
_entity.pdbx_description
1 polymer ?
#
loop_
_entity_poly.entity_id
_entity_poly.type
_entity_poly.pdbx_seq_one_letter_code
_entity_poly.pdbx_strand_id
1 'polypeptide(L)'
;MNMDMTFFAENRKKVIDAMADKSSLIMFSGTPPVATADEHYQFQPDRNLYYLTGIARPDFILWMSKHSGTSEATLFLPDGKSSIAGLTDFPLSIDEVAEISGMKEIKDRGVFNTLFSR
;
A
#
# COMPACT_ATOMS: atom_id res chain seq x y z
N MET A 1 3.73 -20.91 3.50
CA MET A 1 3.54 -20.25 4.81
C MET A 1 2.53 -19.16 4.56
N ASN A 2 1.28 -19.31 5.04
CA ASN A 2 0.31 -18.22 4.98
C ASN A 2 0.75 -17.18 6.01
N MET A 3 1.05 -15.97 5.54
CA MET A 3 1.25 -14.81 6.42
C MET A 3 -0.13 -14.22 6.70
N ASP A 4 -0.44 -14.03 7.99
CA ASP A 4 -1.69 -13.43 8.42
C ASP A 4 -1.55 -11.92 8.65
N MET A 5 -2.68 -11.24 8.87
CA MET A 5 -2.72 -9.79 9.09
C MET A 5 -1.86 -9.32 10.29
N THR A 6 -1.65 -10.19 11.29
CA THR A 6 -0.83 -9.88 12.46
C THR A 6 0.65 -9.77 12.11
N PHE A 7 1.16 -10.64 11.22
CA PHE A 7 2.53 -10.54 10.72
C PHE A 7 2.83 -9.18 10.09
N PHE A 8 1.94 -8.68 9.23
CA PHE A 8 2.12 -7.38 8.56
C PHE A 8 2.05 -6.21 9.56
N ALA A 9 1.13 -6.27 10.52
CA ALA A 9 1.01 -5.25 11.56
C ALA A 9 2.27 -5.14 12.44
N GLU A 10 2.84 -6.27 12.85
CA GLU A 10 4.09 -6.30 13.61
C GLU A 10 5.27 -5.73 12.83
N ASN A 11 5.35 -6.02 11.53
CA ASN A 11 6.41 -5.48 10.67
C ASN A 11 6.31 -3.97 10.52
N ARG A 12 5.10 -3.42 10.31
CA ARG A 12 4.89 -1.96 10.29
C ARG A 12 5.30 -1.33 11.62
N LYS A 13 4.96 -1.97 12.75
CA LYS A 13 5.39 -1.52 14.08
C LYS A 13 6.90 -1.45 14.20
N LYS A 14 7.63 -2.49 13.79
CA LYS A 14 9.11 -2.50 13.83
C LYS A 14 9.71 -1.36 12.99
N VAL A 15 9.14 -1.08 11.81
CA VAL A 15 9.57 0.04 10.98
C VAL A 15 9.34 1.38 11.67
N ILE A 16 8.13 1.63 12.19
CA ILE A 16 7.78 2.87 12.92
C ILE A 16 8.67 3.06 14.16
N ASP A 17 8.93 1.99 14.92
CA ASP A 17 9.79 2.06 16.10
C ASP A 17 11.21 2.50 15.73
N ALA A 18 11.72 2.04 14.58
CA ALA A 18 13.04 2.41 14.04
C ALA A 18 13.09 3.78 13.33
N MET A 19 11.94 4.35 12.93
CA MET A 19 11.89 5.67 12.29
C MET A 19 12.33 6.78 13.27
N ALA A 20 13.03 7.78 12.73
CA ALA A 20 13.32 9.01 13.47
C ALA A 20 12.02 9.75 13.82
N ASP A 21 12.02 10.51 14.92
CA ASP A 21 10.89 11.39 15.20
C ASP A 21 10.76 12.49 14.13
N LYS A 22 9.53 12.94 13.88
CA LYS A 22 9.17 13.93 12.85
C LYS A 22 9.61 13.49 11.44
N SER A 23 9.39 12.22 11.12
CA SER A 23 9.70 11.66 9.81
C SER A 23 8.50 10.93 9.20
N SER A 24 8.54 10.76 7.89
CA SER A 24 7.55 10.00 7.13
C SER A 24 8.23 9.02 6.19
N LEU A 25 7.57 7.89 5.96
CA LEU A 25 7.91 6.89 4.97
C LEU A 25 6.74 6.76 4.00
N ILE A 26 7.04 6.76 2.70
CA ILE A 26 6.07 6.53 1.63
C ILE A 26 6.61 5.40 0.77
N MET A 27 5.78 4.39 0.52
CA MET A 27 6.08 3.28 -0.38
C MET A 27 4.98 3.15 -1.42
N PHE A 28 5.36 2.84 -2.65
CA PHE A 28 4.46 2.65 -3.78
C PHE A 28 4.52 1.19 -4.20
N SER A 29 3.38 0.57 -4.50
CA SER A 29 3.38 -0.84 -4.94
C SER A 29 3.85 -0.99 -6.38
N GLY A 30 3.93 0.13 -7.11
CA GLY A 30 4.31 0.19 -8.51
C GLY A 30 3.14 -0.10 -9.45
N THR A 31 3.43 -0.08 -10.74
CA THR A 31 2.50 -0.43 -11.81
C THR A 31 3.11 -1.51 -12.70
N PRO A 32 2.30 -2.32 -13.40
CA PRO A 32 2.82 -3.32 -14.32
C PRO A 32 3.66 -2.66 -15.42
N PRO A 33 4.85 -3.18 -15.76
CA PRO A 33 5.66 -2.63 -16.85
C PRO A 33 4.95 -2.83 -18.20
N VAL A 34 5.08 -1.84 -19.08
CA VAL A 34 4.59 -1.94 -20.47
C VAL A 34 5.44 -2.96 -21.23
N ALA A 35 4.80 -3.88 -21.95
CA ALA A 35 5.47 -4.85 -22.82
C ALA A 35 5.62 -4.30 -24.24
N THR A 36 4.50 -4.14 -24.96
CA THR A 36 4.44 -3.61 -26.33
C THR A 36 3.04 -3.05 -26.61
N ALA A 37 2.96 -1.87 -27.23
CA ALA A 37 1.68 -1.19 -27.48
C ALA A 37 0.81 -1.12 -26.20
N ASP A 38 -0.40 -1.70 -26.22
CA ASP A 38 -1.34 -1.73 -25.10
C ASP A 38 -1.14 -2.94 -24.17
N GLU A 39 -0.18 -3.82 -24.47
CA GLU A 39 0.13 -5.01 -23.65
C GLU A 39 1.05 -4.66 -22.48
N HIS A 40 0.75 -5.25 -21.32
CA HIS A 40 1.53 -5.09 -20.09
C HIS A 40 2.06 -6.45 -19.62
N TYR A 41 3.24 -6.47 -19.01
CA TYR A 41 3.75 -7.65 -18.32
C TYR A 41 2.92 -7.95 -17.07
N GLN A 42 3.03 -9.19 -16.58
CA GLN A 42 2.43 -9.55 -15.30
C GLN A 42 2.97 -8.67 -14.18
N PHE A 43 2.07 -8.19 -13.33
CA PHE A 43 2.43 -7.38 -12.17
C PHE A 43 3.27 -8.19 -11.17
N GLN A 44 4.38 -7.61 -10.73
CA GLN A 44 5.15 -8.11 -9.60
C GLN A 44 5.12 -7.06 -8.49
N PRO A 45 4.65 -7.40 -7.28
CA PRO A 45 4.56 -6.44 -6.21
C PRO A 45 5.94 -6.00 -5.73
N ASP A 46 6.06 -4.73 -5.37
CA ASP A 46 7.20 -4.27 -4.58
C ASP A 46 7.30 -5.10 -3.28
N ARG A 47 8.47 -5.69 -3.05
CA ARG A 47 8.67 -6.64 -1.95
C ARG A 47 8.57 -5.96 -0.59
N ASN A 48 8.97 -4.70 -0.49
CA ASN A 48 8.94 -3.97 0.77
C ASN A 48 7.50 -3.62 1.14
N LEU A 49 6.72 -3.12 0.18
CA LEU A 49 5.29 -2.86 0.42
C LEU A 49 4.54 -4.16 0.72
N TYR A 50 4.80 -5.23 -0.03
CA TYR A 50 4.20 -6.54 0.25
C TYR A 50 4.55 -7.02 1.66
N TYR A 51 5.81 -6.91 2.08
CA TYR A 51 6.26 -7.31 3.41
C TYR A 51 5.56 -6.54 4.56
N LEU A 52 5.13 -5.31 4.29
CA LEU A 52 4.44 -4.45 5.26
C LEU A 52 2.92 -4.51 5.19
N THR A 53 2.33 -5.04 4.12
CA THR A 53 0.88 -4.92 3.89
C THR A 53 0.21 -6.19 3.37
N GLY A 54 0.96 -7.18 2.88
CA GLY A 54 0.42 -8.35 2.19
C GLY A 54 -0.20 -8.04 0.83
N ILE A 55 -0.27 -6.77 0.40
CA ILE A 55 -0.92 -6.37 -0.84
C ILE A 55 -0.02 -6.71 -2.02
N ALA A 56 -0.52 -7.62 -2.87
CA ALA A 56 0.13 -8.03 -4.11
C ALA A 56 -0.61 -7.45 -5.34
N ARG A 57 -1.07 -6.20 -5.24
CA ARG A 57 -1.83 -5.49 -6.29
C ARG A 57 -1.17 -4.15 -6.65
N PRO A 58 -1.28 -3.72 -7.92
CA PRO A 58 -0.65 -2.50 -8.39
C PRO A 58 -1.32 -1.27 -7.82
N ASP A 59 -0.59 -0.15 -7.87
CA ASP A 59 -1.10 1.18 -7.66
C ASP A 59 -1.61 1.50 -6.23
N PHE A 60 -1.15 0.77 -5.22
CA PHE A 60 -1.34 1.08 -3.81
C PHE A 60 -0.21 1.96 -3.28
N ILE A 61 -0.51 2.78 -2.26
CA ILE A 61 0.49 3.59 -1.55
C ILE A 61 0.40 3.36 -0.06
N LEU A 62 1.50 2.98 0.59
CA LEU A 62 1.61 2.97 2.05
C LEU A 62 2.27 4.29 2.49
N TRP A 63 1.63 5.00 3.40
CA TRP A 63 2.23 6.12 4.13
C TRP A 63 2.29 5.79 5.61
N MET A 64 3.45 5.99 6.22
CA MET A 64 3.64 5.94 7.66
C MET A 64 4.29 7.24 8.13
N SER A 65 3.81 7.78 9.24
CA SER A 65 4.32 9.01 9.82
C SER A 65 4.57 8.81 11.31
N LYS A 66 5.65 9.41 11.81
CA LYS A 66 6.01 9.45 13.23
C LYS A 66 6.27 10.90 13.63
N HIS A 67 5.51 11.39 14.60
CA HIS A 67 5.63 12.77 15.06
C HIS A 67 5.30 12.92 16.54
N SER A 68 6.26 13.39 17.33
CA SER A 68 6.09 13.78 18.73
C SER A 68 5.37 12.72 19.59
N GLY A 69 5.82 11.47 19.49
CA GLY A 69 5.28 10.36 20.28
C GLY A 69 4.01 9.72 19.73
N THR A 70 3.46 10.22 18.62
CA THR A 70 2.38 9.55 17.88
C THR A 70 2.90 8.99 16.57
N SER A 71 2.21 7.97 16.07
CA SER A 71 2.48 7.37 14.77
C SER A 71 1.21 6.92 14.08
N GLU A 72 1.17 7.04 12.77
CA GLU A 72 0.06 6.58 11.94
C GLU A 72 0.57 5.80 10.73
N ALA A 73 -0.28 4.91 10.23
CA ALA A 73 -0.06 4.16 9.00
C ALA A 73 -1.36 4.18 8.21
N THR A 74 -1.33 4.73 6.99
CA THR A 74 -2.47 4.79 6.07
C THR A 74 -2.12 4.06 4.78
N LEU A 75 -3.03 3.21 4.30
CA LEU A 75 -2.92 2.57 2.99
C LEU A 75 -3.91 3.23 2.03
N PHE A 76 -3.40 3.70 0.90
CA PHE A 76 -4.22 4.34 -0.13
C PHE A 76 -4.54 3.36 -1.25
N LEU A 77 -5.83 3.31 -1.60
CA LEU A 77 -6.35 2.50 -2.69
C LEU A 77 -5.99 3.10 -4.05
N PRO A 78 -5.90 2.27 -5.10
CA PRO A 78 -5.85 2.72 -6.48
C PRO A 78 -7.03 3.63 -6.83
N ASP A 79 -6.88 4.44 -7.88
CA ASP A 79 -8.02 5.18 -8.40
C ASP A 79 -9.09 4.19 -8.91
N GLY A 80 -10.34 4.33 -8.43
CA GLY A 80 -11.44 3.37 -8.64
C GLY A 80 -11.88 3.12 -10.10
N LYS A 81 -11.20 3.72 -11.08
CA LYS A 81 -11.38 3.42 -12.52
C LYS A 81 -10.38 2.38 -13.04
N SER A 82 -9.46 1.91 -12.20
CA SER A 82 -8.34 1.10 -12.63
C SER A 82 -8.76 -0.36 -12.83
N SER A 83 -8.54 -0.88 -14.03
CA SER A 83 -8.55 -2.31 -14.31
C SER A 83 -7.20 -2.68 -14.90
N ILE A 84 -6.68 -3.85 -14.53
CA ILE A 84 -5.34 -4.30 -14.94
C ILE A 84 -5.52 -5.63 -15.65
N ALA A 85 -5.02 -5.73 -16.88
CA ALA A 85 -5.06 -6.97 -17.65
C ALA A 85 -4.41 -8.12 -16.86
N GLY A 86 -5.15 -9.24 -16.71
CA GLY A 86 -4.68 -10.41 -15.98
C GLY A 86 -4.94 -10.41 -14.47
N LEU A 87 -5.55 -9.35 -13.90
CA LEU A 87 -6.00 -9.32 -12.50
C LEU A 87 -7.53 -9.18 -12.44
N THR A 88 -8.21 -10.31 -12.24
CA THR A 88 -9.68 -10.38 -12.25
C THR A 88 -10.35 -9.84 -10.99
N ASP A 89 -9.61 -9.71 -9.90
CA ASP A 89 -10.06 -9.27 -8.58
C ASP A 89 -9.53 -7.87 -8.23
N PHE A 90 -9.28 -7.04 -9.24
CA PHE A 90 -8.78 -5.68 -9.08
C PHE A 90 -9.79 -4.65 -9.64
N PRO A 91 -10.09 -3.56 -8.91
CA PRO A 91 -9.52 -3.18 -7.62
C PRO A 91 -10.10 -3.99 -6.44
N LEU A 92 -9.31 -4.12 -5.37
CA LEU A 92 -9.79 -4.69 -4.11
C LEU A 92 -10.70 -3.68 -3.39
N SER A 93 -11.73 -4.19 -2.72
CA SER A 93 -12.57 -3.41 -1.80
C SER A 93 -11.82 -3.04 -0.52
N ILE A 94 -12.34 -2.06 0.22
CA ILE A 94 -11.79 -1.66 1.52
C ILE A 94 -11.74 -2.85 2.49
N ASP A 95 -12.78 -3.68 2.51
CA ASP A 95 -12.89 -4.83 3.42
C ASP A 95 -11.84 -5.90 3.08
N GLU A 96 -11.65 -6.23 1.79
CA GLU A 96 -10.59 -7.16 1.36
C GLU A 96 -9.20 -6.63 1.72
N VAL A 97 -8.97 -5.33 1.53
CA VAL A 97 -7.70 -4.69 1.88
C VAL A 97 -7.47 -4.75 3.39
N ALA A 98 -8.50 -4.47 4.20
CA ALA A 98 -8.41 -4.56 5.66
C ALA A 98 -8.11 -5.99 6.13
N GLU A 99 -8.79 -6.98 5.54
CA GLU A 99 -8.60 -8.41 5.86
C GLU A 99 -7.19 -8.89 5.52
N ILE A 100 -6.65 -8.53 4.35
CA ILE A 100 -5.30 -8.93 3.95
C ILE A 100 -4.24 -8.23 4.81
N SER A 101 -4.37 -6.92 4.99
CA SER A 101 -3.29 -6.08 5.51
C SER A 101 -3.31 -5.81 7.01
N GLY A 102 -4.46 -6.01 7.66
CA GLY A 102 -4.70 -5.58 9.03
C GLY A 102 -4.62 -4.06 9.22
N MET A 103 -4.78 -3.27 8.14
CA MET A 103 -4.78 -1.81 8.19
C MET A 103 -6.09 -1.30 8.76
N LYS A 104 -6.01 -0.30 9.63
CA LYS A 104 -7.18 0.39 10.19
C LYS A 104 -7.56 1.62 9.38
N GLU A 105 -6.56 2.34 8.87
CA GLU A 105 -6.74 3.54 8.05
C GLU A 105 -6.51 3.18 6.58
N ILE A 106 -7.60 3.18 5.81
CA ILE A 106 -7.62 2.94 4.37
C ILE A 106 -8.37 4.11 3.72
N LYS A 107 -7.77 4.73 2.70
CA LYS A 107 -8.32 5.93 2.05
C LYS A 107 -8.15 5.85 0.53
N ASP A 108 -8.91 6.64 -0.22
CA ASP A 108 -8.70 6.75 -1.66
C ASP A 108 -7.41 7.54 -1.99
N ARG A 109 -6.78 7.24 -3.13
CA ARG A 109 -5.59 7.96 -3.63
C ARG A 109 -5.81 9.47 -3.73
N GLY A 110 -7.03 9.95 -4.00
CA GLY A 110 -7.35 11.38 -4.02
C GLY A 110 -6.95 12.11 -2.73
N VAL A 111 -7.06 11.44 -1.58
CA VAL A 111 -6.66 12.00 -0.27
C VAL A 111 -5.13 12.10 -0.14
N PHE A 112 -4.39 11.14 -0.68
CA PHE A 112 -2.92 11.19 -0.68
C PHE A 112 -2.40 12.44 -1.41
N ASN A 113 -3.02 12.76 -2.55
CA ASN A 113 -2.61 13.92 -3.37
C ASN A 113 -2.78 15.26 -2.63
N THR A 114 -3.65 15.33 -1.63
CA THR A 114 -3.85 16.55 -0.83
C THR A 114 -2.92 16.66 0.37
N LEU A 115 -2.20 15.59 0.74
CA LEU A 115 -1.29 15.61 1.90
C LEU A 115 -0.10 16.57 1.71
N PHE A 116 0.30 16.78 0.45
CA PHE A 116 1.46 17.61 0.10
C PHE A 116 1.10 18.89 -0.66
N SER A 117 -0.19 19.09 -0.96
CA SER A 117 -0.65 20.34 -1.54
C SER A 117 -0.57 21.45 -0.50
N ARG A 118 0.19 22.51 -0.84
CA ARG A 118 0.26 23.76 -0.08
C ARG A 118 -0.85 24.71 -0.50
#